data_AF-A0A9J6GDB8-F1
#
_entry.id   AF-A0A9J6GDB8-F1
#
_cell.length_a   1.000
_cell.length_b   1.000
_cell.length_c   1.000
_cell.angle_alpha   90.00
_cell.angle_beta   90.00
_cell.angle_gamma   90.00
#
_symmetry.space_group_name_H-M   'P 1'
#
loop_
_entity.id
_entity.type
_entity.pdbx_description
1 polymer ?
#
loop_
_entity_poly.entity_id
_entity_poly.type
_entity_poly.pdbx_seq_one_letter_code
_entity_poly.pdbx_strand_id
1 'polypeptide(L)'
;MSGASSSRSAGAPASNRFFPGTSATVPGSSEYRMLLPTLPTGKVTENSLFLHCDPAARPYGIQDIAAGLSAVIELKSIASLGGFQFNHVWMLTFKTGEDMAPLASKSEITVKGRKCVVTDPNVQEKDIKVHWVPHHVPDALIAQQLGRFGKVKRVVREKWRIPGLEEAETNTRVVQLAPRDAEALNEVPHQAKIDGVPILISVPGRPPPFAYAAGN
;
A
#
# COMPACT_ATOMS: atom_id res chain seq x y z
N MET A 1 -29.96 67.05 -1.36
CA MET A 1 -28.83 67.66 -0.63
C MET A 1 -27.90 66.56 -0.18
N SER A 2 -26.61 66.67 -0.55
CA SER A 2 -25.41 66.05 0.07
C SER A 2 -25.35 64.51 0.09
N GLY A 3 -24.26 63.82 -0.27
CA GLY A 3 -22.84 64.18 -0.32
C GLY A 3 -22.04 63.01 0.28
N ALA A 4 -20.90 62.68 -0.34
CA ALA A 4 -20.10 61.46 -0.18
C ALA A 4 -19.30 61.32 1.13
N SER A 5 -18.79 60.12 1.44
CA SER A 5 -17.33 59.82 1.45
C SER A 5 -16.95 58.53 2.20
N SER A 6 -15.86 57.91 1.71
CA SER A 6 -15.21 56.66 2.10
C SER A 6 -14.44 56.70 3.42
N SER A 7 -14.18 55.52 4.02
CA SER A 7 -12.87 55.22 4.62
C SER A 7 -12.57 53.71 4.67
N ARG A 8 -11.31 53.36 4.39
CA ARG A 8 -10.69 52.02 4.56
C ARG A 8 -10.08 51.93 5.96
N SER A 9 -10.01 50.73 6.55
CA SER A 9 -8.88 50.34 7.43
C SER A 9 -8.73 48.81 7.50
N ALA A 10 -7.52 48.37 7.82
CA ALA A 10 -6.95 47.04 7.58
C ALA A 10 -6.47 46.36 8.88
N GLY A 11 -6.16 45.05 8.80
CA GLY A 11 -5.34 44.27 9.76
C GLY A 11 -6.15 43.40 10.73
N ALA A 12 -5.76 42.20 11.17
CA ALA A 12 -4.59 41.34 10.96
C ALA A 12 -4.95 39.90 11.46
N PRO A 13 -4.13 38.85 11.22
CA PRO A 13 -4.54 37.45 11.18
C PRO A 13 -4.40 36.67 12.52
N ALA A 14 -5.07 35.52 12.57
CA ALA A 14 -5.09 34.58 13.69
C ALA A 14 -3.71 33.92 13.93
N SER A 15 -3.27 33.98 15.18
CA SER A 15 -2.03 33.42 15.70
C SER A 15 -2.11 31.90 15.92
N ASN A 16 -1.35 31.13 15.14
CA ASN A 16 -1.01 29.74 15.45
C ASN A 16 0.20 29.73 16.40
N ARG A 17 0.04 29.20 17.62
CA ARG A 17 1.14 29.06 18.58
C ARG A 17 2.00 27.85 18.20
N PHE A 18 3.25 28.12 17.84
CA PHE A 18 4.32 27.15 17.63
C PHE A 18 5.21 27.17 18.88
N PHE A 19 5.48 26.01 19.49
CA PHE A 19 6.60 25.87 20.44
C PHE A 19 7.86 25.45 19.66
N PRO A 20 9.04 26.04 19.95
CA PRO A 20 10.27 25.76 19.22
C PRO A 20 10.97 24.53 19.82
N GLY A 21 10.98 23.44 19.06
CA GLY A 21 11.97 22.37 19.22
C GLY A 21 13.16 22.67 18.31
N THR A 22 14.26 23.12 18.90
CA THR A 22 15.53 23.36 18.21
C THR A 22 16.10 22.03 17.72
N SER A 23 16.32 21.89 16.41
CA SER A 23 17.35 21.00 15.90
C SER A 23 17.94 21.60 14.63
N ALA A 24 19.26 21.76 14.67
CA ALA A 24 20.05 22.42 13.65
C ALA A 24 19.87 21.76 12.27
N THR A 25 19.64 22.60 11.27
CA THR A 25 19.63 22.21 9.86
C THR A 25 21.04 21.83 9.44
N VAL A 26 21.25 20.55 9.11
CA VAL A 26 22.29 20.18 8.15
C VAL A 26 21.71 20.44 6.76
N PRO A 27 22.26 21.38 5.96
CA PRO A 27 21.77 21.61 4.62
C PRO A 27 22.29 20.48 3.73
N GLY A 28 21.44 19.54 3.31
CA GLY A 28 21.86 18.57 2.29
C GLY A 28 21.13 17.23 2.17
N SER A 29 20.19 16.87 3.05
CA SER A 29 19.41 15.64 2.85
C SER A 29 17.99 15.79 3.37
N SER A 30 17.11 16.30 2.51
CA SER A 30 15.72 15.85 2.56
C SER A 30 15.78 14.36 2.26
N GLU A 31 15.78 13.51 3.29
CA GLU A 31 15.42 12.11 3.11
C GLU A 31 13.98 12.11 2.59
N TYR A 32 13.84 12.14 1.28
CA TYR A 32 12.55 12.03 0.62
C TYR A 32 11.99 10.66 0.99
N ARG A 33 11.04 10.66 1.93
CA ARG A 33 10.31 9.45 2.30
C ARG A 33 9.39 9.10 1.15
N MET A 34 9.86 8.18 0.33
CA MET A 34 9.15 7.66 -0.84
C MET A 34 7.80 7.06 -0.39
N LEU A 35 6.71 7.79 -0.63
CA LEU A 35 5.36 7.34 -0.32
C LEU A 35 4.90 6.41 -1.44
N LEU A 36 4.91 5.11 -1.18
CA LEU A 36 4.40 4.13 -2.14
C LEU A 36 2.88 4.32 -2.28
N PRO A 37 2.36 4.51 -3.50
CA PRO A 37 0.93 4.56 -3.71
C PRO A 37 0.30 3.20 -3.38
N THR A 38 -1.01 3.20 -3.12
CA THR A 38 -1.77 1.96 -3.01
C THR A 38 -1.77 1.27 -4.38
N LEU A 39 -1.08 0.13 -4.47
CA LEU A 39 -0.98 -0.65 -5.71
C LEU A 39 -2.16 -1.62 -5.85
N PRO A 40 -2.66 -1.86 -7.08
CA PRO A 40 -3.59 -2.96 -7.32
C PRO A 40 -2.93 -4.31 -7.00
N THR A 41 -3.73 -5.32 -6.70
CA THR A 41 -3.26 -6.66 -6.31
C THR A 41 -4.12 -7.76 -6.92
N GLY A 42 -3.62 -9.00 -6.90
CA GLY A 42 -4.32 -10.18 -7.37
C GLY A 42 -4.12 -10.41 -8.87
N LYS A 43 -5.10 -11.02 -9.54
CA LYS A 43 -4.97 -11.48 -10.93
C LYS A 43 -4.64 -10.35 -11.93
N VAL A 44 -5.07 -9.11 -11.66
CA VAL A 44 -4.75 -7.96 -12.52
C VAL A 44 -3.27 -7.57 -12.51
N THR A 45 -2.51 -8.04 -11.51
CA THR A 45 -1.07 -7.84 -11.35
C THR A 45 -0.32 -9.17 -11.38
N GLU A 46 -0.88 -10.17 -12.06
CA GLU A 46 -0.21 -11.45 -12.30
C GLU A 46 1.10 -11.22 -13.07
N ASN A 47 2.18 -11.88 -12.64
CA ASN A 47 3.54 -11.72 -13.16
C ASN A 47 3.99 -10.26 -13.29
N SER A 48 3.51 -9.36 -12.41
CA SER A 48 3.75 -7.93 -12.54
C SER A 48 4.44 -7.34 -11.31
N LEU A 49 5.40 -6.45 -11.55
CA LEU A 49 6.12 -5.67 -10.56
C LEU A 49 5.89 -4.17 -10.79
N PHE A 50 5.97 -3.40 -9.71
CA PHE A 50 5.98 -1.95 -9.75
C PHE A 50 7.38 -1.42 -9.49
N LEU A 51 7.79 -0.46 -10.31
CA LEU A 51 9.05 0.25 -10.18
C LEU A 51 8.75 1.66 -9.71
N HIS A 52 9.17 1.96 -8.48
CA HIS A 52 9.01 3.29 -7.89
C HIS A 52 10.35 4.02 -7.95
N CYS A 53 10.52 4.82 -9.00
CA CYS A 53 11.74 5.57 -9.23
C CYS A 53 11.80 6.84 -8.37
N ASP A 54 13.02 7.31 -8.05
CA ASP A 54 13.23 8.57 -7.33
C ASP A 54 12.59 9.77 -8.06
N PRO A 55 11.60 10.45 -7.47
CA PRO A 55 10.95 11.60 -8.10
C PRO A 55 11.88 12.76 -8.44
N ALA A 56 13.08 12.83 -7.85
CA ALA A 56 14.07 13.87 -8.15
C ALA A 56 14.70 13.76 -9.55
N ALA A 57 14.66 12.57 -10.17
CA ALA A 57 15.22 12.35 -11.51
C ALA A 57 14.17 12.30 -12.63
N ARG A 58 12.93 12.71 -12.32
CA ARG A 58 11.86 12.88 -13.33
C ARG A 58 12.27 13.92 -14.40
N PRO A 59 11.73 13.82 -15.62
CA PRO A 59 10.88 12.73 -16.11
C PRO A 59 11.69 11.45 -16.41
N TYR A 60 11.01 10.31 -16.35
CA TYR A 60 11.56 9.02 -16.78
C TYR A 60 11.02 8.67 -18.16
N GLY A 61 11.91 8.30 -19.08
CA GLY A 61 11.55 7.71 -20.37
C GLY A 61 11.69 6.18 -20.35
N ILE A 62 11.11 5.52 -21.34
CA ILE A 62 11.22 4.06 -21.49
C ILE A 62 12.68 3.59 -21.60
N GLN A 63 13.54 4.41 -22.21
CA GLN A 63 14.97 4.12 -22.38
C GLN A 63 15.71 4.11 -21.03
N ASP A 64 15.35 5.02 -20.13
CA ASP A 64 15.93 5.08 -18.79
C ASP A 64 15.60 3.81 -17.99
N ILE A 65 14.34 3.38 -18.06
CA ILE A 65 13.86 2.17 -17.37
C ILE A 65 14.49 0.92 -17.99
N ALA A 66 14.51 0.82 -19.32
CA ALA A 66 15.10 -0.31 -20.02
C ALA A 66 16.59 -0.48 -19.69
N ALA A 67 17.35 0.63 -19.59
CA ALA A 67 18.75 0.60 -19.18
C ALA A 67 18.95 0.13 -17.73
N GLY A 68 18.05 0.49 -16.82
CA GLY A 68 18.08 -0.01 -15.43
C GLY A 68 17.71 -1.49 -15.33
N LEU A 69 16.74 -1.94 -16.12
CA LEU A 69 16.27 -3.33 -16.14
C LEU A 69 17.27 -4.29 -16.78
N SER A 70 17.94 -3.88 -17.86
CA SER A 70 18.89 -4.73 -18.60
C SER A 70 20.11 -5.14 -17.77
N ALA A 71 20.39 -4.44 -16.67
CA ALA A 71 21.44 -4.81 -15.71
C ALA A 71 21.05 -6.01 -14.82
N VAL A 72 19.77 -6.40 -14.78
CA VAL A 72 19.24 -7.43 -13.86
C VAL A 72 18.52 -8.55 -14.59
N ILE A 73 17.79 -8.23 -15.66
CA ILE A 73 16.94 -9.15 -16.41
C ILE A 73 17.16 -9.05 -17.91
N GLU A 74 16.80 -10.11 -18.64
CA GLU A 74 16.77 -10.09 -20.09
C GLU A 74 15.49 -9.36 -20.58
N LEU A 75 15.63 -8.21 -21.26
CA LEU A 75 14.47 -7.41 -21.67
C LEU A 75 13.43 -8.15 -22.54
N LYS A 76 13.82 -9.24 -23.22
CA LYS A 76 12.90 -10.08 -24.02
C LYS A 76 11.88 -10.84 -23.17
N SER A 77 12.09 -10.97 -21.86
CA SER A 77 11.15 -11.63 -20.93
C SER A 77 9.96 -10.74 -20.54
N ILE A 78 10.05 -9.44 -20.85
CA ILE A 78 9.02 -8.46 -20.59
C ILE A 78 7.87 -8.65 -21.58
N ALA A 79 6.65 -8.74 -21.05
CA ALA A 79 5.41 -8.75 -21.82
C ALA A 79 4.83 -7.34 -21.98
N SER A 80 4.93 -6.50 -20.94
CA SER A 80 4.46 -5.12 -20.95
C SER A 80 5.29 -4.25 -20.02
N LEU A 81 5.54 -3.00 -20.41
CA LEU A 81 6.22 -2.00 -19.58
C LEU A 81 5.64 -0.62 -19.89
N GLY A 82 5.16 0.09 -18.87
CA GLY A 82 4.57 1.41 -19.04
C GLY A 82 4.52 2.23 -17.76
N GLY A 83 4.42 3.55 -17.94
CA GLY A 83 4.15 4.46 -16.83
C GLY A 83 2.76 4.16 -16.26
N PHE A 84 2.67 3.99 -14.95
CA PHE A 84 1.42 3.69 -14.26
C PHE A 84 0.83 4.93 -13.59
N GLN A 85 1.59 5.59 -12.70
CA GLN A 85 1.14 6.78 -11.98
C GLN A 85 2.29 7.76 -11.70
N PHE A 86 1.95 9.04 -11.54
CA PHE A 86 2.81 10.12 -11.06
C PHE A 86 4.14 10.35 -11.84
N ASN A 87 4.27 9.83 -13.06
CA ASN A 87 5.47 9.90 -13.92
C ASN A 87 6.76 9.31 -13.34
N HIS A 88 6.68 8.59 -12.22
CA HIS A 88 7.81 7.90 -11.58
C HIS A 88 7.46 6.49 -11.08
N VAL A 89 6.20 6.09 -11.21
CA VAL A 89 5.74 4.74 -10.93
C VAL A 89 5.49 4.05 -12.26
N TRP A 90 6.18 2.95 -12.51
CA TRP A 90 6.04 2.14 -13.70
C TRP A 90 5.52 0.76 -13.33
N MET A 91 4.71 0.19 -14.22
CA MET A 91 4.25 -1.19 -14.13
C MET A 91 5.00 -2.02 -15.17
N LEU A 92 5.56 -3.13 -14.72
CA LEU A 92 6.31 -4.09 -15.52
C LEU A 92 5.63 -5.44 -15.40
N THR A 93 5.23 -6.04 -16.52
CA THR A 93 4.63 -7.38 -16.57
C THR A 93 5.55 -8.32 -17.36
N PHE A 94 5.83 -9.48 -16.79
CA PHE A 94 6.64 -10.54 -17.39
C PHE A 94 5.76 -11.55 -18.13
N LYS A 95 6.38 -12.28 -19.07
CA LYS A 95 5.71 -13.38 -19.79
C LYS A 95 5.39 -14.55 -18.87
N THR A 96 6.27 -14.82 -17.91
CA THR A 96 6.13 -15.91 -16.93
C THR A 96 6.52 -15.43 -15.53
N GLY A 97 6.08 -16.15 -14.49
CA GLY A 97 6.49 -15.89 -13.11
C GLY A 97 7.98 -16.21 -12.85
N GLU A 98 8.54 -17.16 -13.59
CA GLU A 98 9.97 -17.50 -13.51
C GLU A 98 10.85 -16.34 -13.97
N ASP A 99 10.45 -15.69 -15.06
CA ASP A 99 11.14 -14.50 -15.59
C ASP A 99 11.12 -13.30 -14.62
N MET A 100 10.08 -13.23 -13.78
CA MET A 100 9.90 -12.18 -12.78
C MET A 100 10.82 -12.36 -11.58
N ALA A 101 11.09 -13.61 -11.19
CA ALA A 101 11.77 -13.96 -9.93
C ALA A 101 13.13 -13.26 -9.71
N PRO A 102 14.02 -13.13 -10.72
CA PRO A 102 15.30 -12.44 -10.55
C PRO A 102 15.12 -10.98 -10.13
N LEU A 103 14.17 -10.26 -10.74
CA LEU A 103 13.92 -8.86 -10.39
C LEU A 103 13.14 -8.74 -9.08
N ALA A 104 12.16 -9.63 -8.82
CA ALA A 104 11.40 -9.65 -7.57
C ALA A 104 12.30 -9.90 -6.35
N SER A 105 13.37 -10.68 -6.51
CA SER A 105 14.38 -10.92 -5.46
C SER A 105 15.20 -9.66 -5.12
N LYS A 106 15.23 -8.67 -6.01
CA LYS A 106 15.83 -7.36 -5.75
C LYS A 106 14.77 -6.46 -5.13
N SER A 107 15.06 -5.89 -3.97
CA SER A 107 14.22 -4.83 -3.40
C SER A 107 14.42 -3.48 -4.11
N GLU A 108 15.52 -3.33 -4.84
CA GLU A 108 15.91 -2.09 -5.51
C GLU A 108 16.82 -2.33 -6.71
N ILE A 109 16.73 -1.41 -7.67
CA ILE A 109 17.63 -1.28 -8.82
C ILE A 109 18.05 0.18 -8.98
N THR A 110 18.99 0.44 -9.89
CA THR A 110 19.44 1.79 -10.22
C THR A 110 18.87 2.23 -11.56
N VAL A 111 18.21 3.39 -11.61
CA VAL A 111 17.67 4.01 -12.81
C VAL A 111 18.12 5.48 -12.83
N LYS A 112 18.77 5.93 -13.91
CA LYS A 112 19.40 7.27 -14.00
C LYS A 112 20.35 7.58 -12.83
N GLY A 113 21.09 6.58 -12.37
CA GLY A 113 22.01 6.73 -11.22
C GLY A 113 21.31 6.95 -9.88
N ARG A 114 19.99 6.74 -9.80
CA ARG A 114 19.18 6.91 -8.59
C ARG A 114 18.49 5.61 -8.20
N LYS A 115 18.12 5.52 -6.92
CA LYS A 115 17.37 4.39 -6.37
C LYS A 115 16.00 4.27 -7.04
N CYS A 116 15.67 3.06 -7.44
CA CYS A 116 14.35 2.66 -7.91
C CYS A 116 13.92 1.44 -7.10
N VAL A 117 12.85 1.57 -6.33
CA VAL A 117 12.34 0.49 -5.49
C VAL A 117 11.53 -0.46 -6.36
N VAL A 118 11.83 -1.75 -6.25
CA VAL A 118 11.07 -2.80 -6.91
C VAL A 118 10.06 -3.34 -5.91
N THR A 119 8.81 -3.48 -6.35
CA THR A 119 7.72 -3.91 -5.50
C THR A 119 6.89 -4.95 -6.21
N ASP A 120 6.78 -6.13 -5.61
CA ASP A 120 5.75 -7.09 -5.96
C ASP A 120 4.48 -6.76 -5.16
N PRO A 121 3.39 -6.34 -5.82
CA PRO A 121 2.17 -5.95 -5.12
C PRO A 121 1.47 -7.13 -4.43
N ASN A 122 1.74 -8.37 -4.83
CA ASN A 122 1.04 -9.57 -4.37
C ASN A 122 1.67 -10.20 -3.12
N VAL A 123 2.97 -9.98 -2.88
CA VAL A 123 3.70 -10.49 -1.70
C VAL A 123 4.00 -9.42 -0.66
N GLN A 124 3.56 -8.18 -0.89
CA GLN A 124 3.60 -7.14 0.12
C GLN A 124 2.76 -7.49 1.35
N GLU A 125 3.18 -7.00 2.50
CA GLU A 125 2.36 -7.03 3.71
C GLU A 125 0.99 -6.40 3.47
N LYS A 126 -0.06 -7.13 3.82
CA LYS A 126 -1.45 -6.67 3.72
C LYS A 126 -2.10 -6.64 5.09
N ASP A 127 -2.89 -5.59 5.29
CA ASP A 127 -3.82 -5.48 6.40
C ASP A 127 -5.13 -6.18 6.02
N ILE A 128 -5.26 -7.44 6.43
CA ILE A 128 -6.46 -8.26 6.25
C ILE A 128 -7.44 -7.94 7.37
N LYS A 129 -8.72 -7.76 7.04
CA LYS A 129 -9.77 -7.58 8.06
C LYS A 129 -10.46 -8.91 8.35
N VAL A 130 -10.58 -9.24 9.63
CA VAL A 130 -11.36 -10.38 10.12
C VAL A 130 -12.54 -9.83 10.91
N HIS A 131 -13.74 -10.04 10.41
CA HIS A 131 -14.99 -9.52 10.94
C HIS A 131 -15.75 -10.57 11.73
N TRP A 132 -16.69 -10.09 12.55
CA TRP A 132 -17.57 -10.88 13.41
C TRP A 132 -16.82 -11.74 14.42
N VAL A 133 -15.65 -11.27 14.85
CA VAL A 133 -14.86 -11.90 15.90
C VAL A 133 -15.41 -11.46 17.25
N PRO A 134 -15.98 -12.36 18.07
CA PRO A 134 -16.39 -12.01 19.42
C PRO A 134 -15.21 -11.56 20.27
N HIS A 135 -15.45 -10.65 21.21
CA HIS A 135 -14.41 -10.02 22.02
C HIS A 135 -13.49 -11.04 22.73
N HIS A 136 -14.06 -12.15 23.22
CA HIS A 136 -13.34 -13.17 23.98
C HIS A 136 -12.52 -14.14 23.12
N VAL A 137 -12.65 -14.11 21.79
CA VAL A 137 -11.75 -14.91 20.93
C VAL A 137 -10.35 -14.31 20.99
N PRO A 138 -9.32 -15.09 21.39
CA PRO A 138 -7.96 -14.60 21.51
C PRO A 138 -7.33 -14.39 20.13
N ASP A 139 -6.52 -13.34 20.03
CA ASP A 139 -5.84 -12.96 18.79
C ASP A 139 -4.85 -14.03 18.31
N ALA A 140 -4.33 -14.86 19.24
CA ALA A 140 -3.46 -16.00 18.94
C ALA A 140 -4.14 -17.06 18.06
N LEU A 141 -5.45 -17.31 18.21
CA LEU A 141 -6.18 -18.25 17.36
C LEU A 141 -6.34 -17.70 15.93
N ILE A 142 -6.57 -16.39 15.80
CA ILE A 142 -6.61 -15.74 14.48
C ILE A 142 -5.24 -15.82 13.81
N ALA A 143 -4.17 -15.51 14.54
CA ALA A 143 -2.82 -15.58 14.04
C ALA A 143 -2.45 -17.02 13.61
N GLN A 144 -2.79 -18.02 14.41
CA GLN A 144 -2.59 -19.44 14.07
C GLN A 144 -3.36 -19.82 12.80
N GLN A 145 -4.63 -19.42 12.69
CA GLN A 145 -5.48 -19.76 11.56
C GLN A 145 -4.96 -19.14 10.25
N LEU A 146 -4.55 -17.87 10.30
CA LEU A 146 -4.03 -17.15 9.13
C LEU A 146 -2.56 -17.43 8.85
N GLY A 147 -1.81 -17.97 9.80
CA GLY A 147 -0.41 -18.34 9.67
C GLY A 147 -0.13 -19.34 8.54
N ARG A 148 -1.16 -20.10 8.12
CA ARG A 148 -1.07 -20.99 6.95
C ARG A 148 -0.84 -20.24 5.64
N PHE A 149 -1.26 -18.98 5.53
CA PHE A 149 -1.18 -18.15 4.32
C PHE A 149 0.04 -17.23 4.32
N GLY A 150 0.84 -17.23 5.39
CA GLY A 150 2.00 -16.35 5.51
C GLY A 150 2.35 -16.02 6.94
N LYS A 151 3.32 -15.13 7.10
CA LYS A 151 3.79 -14.69 8.42
C LYS A 151 2.89 -13.58 8.94
N VAL A 152 2.13 -13.87 10.00
CA VAL A 152 1.36 -12.86 10.74
C VAL A 152 2.32 -12.03 11.59
N LYS A 153 2.42 -10.73 11.31
CA LYS A 153 3.27 -9.80 12.05
C LYS A 153 2.57 -9.21 13.27
N ARG A 154 1.28 -8.90 13.11
CA ARG A 154 0.48 -8.23 14.13
C ARG A 154 -1.01 -8.50 13.94
N VAL A 155 -1.72 -8.59 15.05
CA VAL A 155 -3.18 -8.55 15.11
C VAL A 155 -3.56 -7.35 15.96
N VAL A 156 -4.43 -6.49 15.44
CA VAL A 156 -4.90 -5.28 16.12
C VAL A 156 -6.42 -5.33 16.23
N ARG A 157 -6.94 -4.96 17.39
CA ARG A 157 -8.37 -4.80 17.61
C ARG A 157 -8.79 -3.40 17.16
N GLU A 158 -9.68 -3.33 16.17
CA GLU A 158 -10.19 -2.05 15.68
C GLU A 158 -11.07 -1.42 16.78
N LYS A 159 -10.93 -0.12 17.05
CA LYS A 159 -11.73 0.61 18.03
C LYS A 159 -12.77 1.50 17.33
N TRP A 160 -13.86 1.81 18.02
CA TRP A 160 -14.84 2.76 17.52
C TRP A 160 -14.24 4.16 17.39
N ARG A 161 -14.73 4.92 16.41
CA ARG A 161 -14.35 6.32 16.18
C ARG A 161 -15.52 7.27 16.45
N ILE A 162 -16.26 6.98 17.52
CA ILE A 162 -17.45 7.73 17.93
C ILE A 162 -17.23 8.26 19.33
N PRO A 163 -17.53 9.55 19.60
CA PRO A 163 -17.45 10.11 20.94
C PRO A 163 -18.17 9.27 22.00
N GLY A 164 -17.46 8.94 23.08
CA GLY A 164 -17.95 8.12 24.19
C GLY A 164 -17.72 6.61 24.03
N LEU A 165 -17.15 6.16 22.90
CA LEU A 165 -16.85 4.75 22.63
C LEU A 165 -15.41 4.53 22.11
N GLU A 166 -14.55 5.53 22.15
CA GLU A 166 -13.21 5.49 21.54
C GLU A 166 -12.31 4.39 22.11
N GLU A 167 -12.54 3.99 23.36
CA GLU A 167 -11.82 2.89 24.01
C GLU A 167 -12.46 1.52 23.76
N ALA A 168 -13.71 1.48 23.28
CA ALA A 168 -14.41 0.25 23.00
C ALA A 168 -13.92 -0.37 21.68
N GLU A 169 -13.59 -1.66 21.76
CA GLU A 169 -13.21 -2.46 20.60
C GLU A 169 -14.44 -2.84 19.78
N THR A 170 -14.27 -2.92 18.46
CA THR A 170 -15.25 -3.52 17.57
C THR A 170 -15.06 -5.04 17.51
N ASN A 171 -15.99 -5.71 16.84
CA ASN A 171 -15.86 -7.13 16.49
C ASN A 171 -15.03 -7.36 15.22
N THR A 172 -14.13 -6.42 14.88
CA THR A 172 -13.19 -6.53 13.76
C THR A 172 -11.75 -6.57 14.28
N ARG A 173 -10.95 -7.42 13.65
CA ARG A 173 -9.50 -7.50 13.83
C ARG A 173 -8.81 -7.13 12.54
N VAL A 174 -7.74 -6.37 12.62
CA VAL A 174 -6.85 -6.06 11.50
C VAL A 174 -5.59 -6.90 11.67
N VAL A 175 -5.32 -7.76 10.70
CA VAL A 175 -4.19 -8.69 10.70
C VAL A 175 -3.19 -8.27 9.65
N GLN A 176 -2.00 -7.89 10.08
CA GLN A 176 -0.89 -7.59 9.19
C GLN A 176 -0.21 -8.91 8.79
N LEU A 177 -0.48 -9.37 7.58
CA LEU A 177 0.03 -10.63 7.03
C LEU A 177 1.06 -10.33 5.94
N ALA A 178 2.26 -10.88 6.06
CA ALA A 178 3.19 -11.03 4.95
C ALA A 178 2.87 -12.36 4.24
N PRO A 179 2.30 -12.36 3.02
CA PRO A 179 1.97 -13.58 2.29
C PRO A 179 3.19 -14.45 2.07
N ARG A 180 3.02 -15.78 2.06
CA ARG A 180 4.13 -16.72 1.77
C ARG A 180 4.52 -16.73 0.29
N ASP A 181 3.57 -16.44 -0.59
CA ASP A 181 3.68 -16.42 -2.05
C ASP A 181 2.57 -15.51 -2.62
N ALA A 182 2.55 -15.30 -3.94
CA ALA A 182 1.60 -14.40 -4.61
C ALA A 182 0.16 -14.93 -4.59
N GLU A 183 0.00 -16.26 -4.47
CA GLU A 183 -1.28 -16.96 -4.50
C GLU A 183 -1.94 -17.06 -3.12
N ALA A 184 -1.16 -17.01 -2.04
CA ALA A 184 -1.64 -17.26 -0.69
C ALA A 184 -2.82 -16.37 -0.29
N LEU A 185 -2.84 -15.10 -0.74
CA LEU A 185 -3.96 -14.19 -0.50
C LEU A 185 -5.25 -14.58 -1.24
N ASN A 186 -5.16 -15.27 -2.37
CA ASN A 186 -6.31 -15.82 -3.08
C ASN A 186 -6.85 -17.08 -2.39
N GLU A 187 -5.99 -17.84 -1.71
CA GLU A 187 -6.37 -19.04 -0.95
C GLU A 187 -7.05 -18.72 0.39
N VAL A 188 -6.86 -17.51 0.94
CA VAL A 188 -7.53 -17.10 2.19
C VAL A 188 -9.04 -17.24 2.00
N PRO A 189 -9.77 -18.05 2.79
CA PRO A 189 -11.19 -18.23 2.58
C PRO A 189 -11.94 -16.94 2.89
N HIS A 190 -13.02 -16.66 2.16
CA HIS A 190 -13.88 -15.51 2.50
C HIS A 190 -14.59 -15.69 3.84
N GLN A 191 -14.91 -16.94 4.20
CA GLN A 191 -15.53 -17.28 5.47
C GLN A 191 -14.79 -18.45 6.11
N ALA A 192 -14.65 -18.40 7.42
CA ALA A 192 -14.05 -19.48 8.18
C ALA A 192 -14.78 -19.64 9.52
N LYS A 193 -14.39 -20.66 10.30
CA LYS A 193 -14.79 -20.79 11.69
C LYS A 193 -13.56 -20.70 12.58
N ILE A 194 -13.67 -19.91 13.65
CA ILE A 194 -12.70 -19.88 14.75
C ILE A 194 -13.48 -20.23 16.02
N ASP A 195 -13.08 -21.31 16.67
CA ASP A 195 -13.73 -21.81 17.89
C ASP A 195 -15.25 -22.00 17.72
N GLY A 196 -15.66 -22.56 16.58
CA GLY A 196 -17.07 -22.78 16.22
C GLY A 196 -17.83 -21.53 15.73
N VAL A 197 -17.27 -20.32 15.90
CA VAL A 197 -17.90 -19.06 15.50
C VAL A 197 -17.62 -18.75 14.03
N PRO A 198 -18.64 -18.44 13.20
CA PRO A 198 -18.43 -18.01 11.83
C PRO A 198 -17.81 -16.62 11.78
N ILE A 199 -16.75 -16.47 10.98
CA ILE A 199 -16.07 -15.20 10.74
C ILE A 199 -16.02 -14.90 9.24
N LEU A 200 -15.95 -13.62 8.91
CA LEU A 200 -15.76 -13.13 7.54
C LEU A 200 -14.34 -12.55 7.41
N ILE A 201 -13.65 -12.87 6.32
CA ILE A 201 -12.30 -12.39 6.05
C ILE A 201 -12.29 -11.57 4.76
N SER A 202 -11.78 -10.35 4.87
CA SER A 202 -11.67 -9.40 3.76
C SER A 202 -10.20 -9.11 3.48
N VAL A 203 -9.75 -9.53 2.30
CA VAL A 203 -8.41 -9.25 1.77
C VAL A 203 -8.49 -8.02 0.88
N PRO A 204 -7.65 -6.98 1.09
CA PRO A 204 -7.61 -5.80 0.23
C PRO A 204 -7.44 -6.17 -1.24
N GLY A 205 -8.17 -5.51 -2.13
CA GLY A 205 -8.11 -5.75 -3.58
C GLY A 205 -8.78 -7.04 -4.05
N ARG A 206 -9.28 -7.90 -3.14
CA ARG A 206 -10.05 -9.09 -3.51
C ARG A 206 -11.56 -8.77 -3.48
N PRO A 207 -12.30 -9.00 -4.58
CA PRO A 207 -13.73 -8.76 -4.60
C PRO A 207 -14.45 -9.64 -3.56
N PRO A 208 -15.56 -9.15 -2.96
CA PRO A 208 -16.35 -9.96 -2.04
C PRO A 208 -16.93 -11.20 -2.75
N PRO A 209 -17.26 -12.27 -2.01
CA PRO A 209 -17.72 -13.53 -2.58
C PRO A 209 -19.07 -13.41 -3.29
N PHE A 210 -19.79 -12.31 -3.06
CA PHE A 210 -21.04 -11.95 -3.72
C PHE A 210 -20.85 -10.65 -4.51
N ALA A 211 -20.06 -10.69 -5.58
CA ALA A 211 -20.30 -9.78 -6.68
C ALA A 211 -21.65 -10.20 -7.29
N TYR A 212 -22.75 -9.61 -6.80
CA TYR A 212 -23.95 -9.52 -7.63
C TYR A 212 -23.51 -8.84 -8.92
N ALA A 213 -23.73 -9.53 -10.04
CA ALA A 213 -23.89 -8.86 -11.30
C ALA A 213 -25.00 -7.83 -11.12
N ALA A 214 -24.64 -6.58 -10.81
CA ALA A 214 -25.53 -5.46 -11.00
C ALA A 214 -25.54 -5.17 -12.51
N GLY A 215 -26.19 -6.07 -13.23
CA GLY A 215 -26.89 -5.70 -14.46
C GLY A 215 -28.10 -4.90 -14.03
N ASN A 216 -28.06 -3.60 -14.34
CA ASN A 216 -29.18 -2.81 -14.86
C ASN A 216 -28.60 -1.52 -15.42
#